data_AF-A0AAU2I3Q3-F1
#
_entry.id   AF-A0AAU2I3Q3-F1
#
_cell.length_a   1.000
_cell.length_b   1.000
_cell.length_c   1.000
_cell.angle_alpha   90.00
_cell.angle_beta   90.00
_cell.angle_gamma   90.00
#
_symmetry.space_group_name_H-M   'P 1'
#
loop_
_entity.id
_entity.type
_entity.pdbx_description
1 polymer ?
#
loop_
_entity_poly.entity_id
_entity_poly.type
_entity_poly.pdbx_seq_one_letter_code
_entity_poly.pdbx_strand_id
1 'polypeptide(L)' 'MSCLLPGRFEGRAAGVAAPFANSFPDDVRQRVVADWANYGYPDVS' A
#
# COMPACT_ATOMS: atom_id res chain seq x y z
N MET A 1 19.22 6.31 16.41
CA MET A 1 18.06 7.16 16.06
C MET A 1 16.85 6.27 15.84
N SER A 2 15.67 6.67 16.28
CA SER A 2 14.42 5.93 16.08
C SER A 2 13.59 6.59 14.97
N CYS A 3 13.01 5.77 14.08
CA CYS A 3 12.07 6.23 13.05
C CYS A 3 10.59 6.11 13.50
N LEU A 4 10.35 5.67 14.75
CA LEU A 4 9.02 5.59 15.31
C LEU A 4 8.57 6.98 15.78
N LEU A 5 7.42 7.42 15.27
CA LEU A 5 6.77 8.62 15.76
C LEU A 5 6.36 8.45 17.24
N PRO A 6 6.45 9.49 18.09
CA PRO A 6 6.14 9.39 19.52
C PRO A 6 4.79 8.72 19.83
N GLY A 7 3.74 9.06 19.09
CA GLY A 7 2.40 8.47 19.27
C GLY A 7 2.36 6.95 19.04
N ARG A 8 3.30 6.37 18.27
CA ARG A 8 3.39 4.91 18.08
C ARG A 8 3.79 4.18 19.36
N PHE A 9 4.49 4.83 20.28
CA PHE A 9 4.81 4.26 21.59
C PHE A 9 3.58 4.26 22.53
N GLU A 10 2.60 5.11 22.27
CA GLU A 10 1.36 5.25 23.04
C GLU A 10 0.20 4.44 22.45
N GLY A 11 0.47 3.58 21.45
CA GLY A 11 -0.56 2.83 20.72
C GLY A 11 -1.43 3.70 19.80
N ARG A 12 -1.11 4.99 19.64
CA ARG A 12 -1.82 5.87 18.70
C ARG A 12 -1.41 5.53 17.28
N ALA A 13 -2.39 5.42 16.39
CA ALA A 13 -2.14 5.32 14.96
C ALA A 13 -1.43 6.59 14.49
N ALA A 14 -0.29 6.45 13.82
CA ALA A 14 0.16 7.52 12.93
C ALA A 14 -0.79 7.60 11.73
N GLY A 15 -0.74 8.72 11.00
CA GLY A 15 -1.45 8.86 9.73
C GLY A 15 -1.26 7.62 8.86
N VAL A 16 -2.32 7.25 8.15
CA VAL A 16 -2.30 6.07 7.27
C VAL A 16 -1.28 6.35 6.19
N ALA A 17 -0.19 5.58 6.17
CA ALA A 17 0.72 5.59 5.03
C ALA A 17 -0.11 5.26 3.79
N ALA A 18 0.19 5.90 2.66
CA ALA A 18 -0.58 5.73 1.43
C ALA A 18 0.12 4.82 0.38
N PRO A 19 0.69 3.64 0.73
CA PRO A 19 1.16 2.72 -0.28
C PRO A 19 -0.04 2.12 -1.02
N PHE A 20 0.18 1.68 -2.25
CA PHE A 20 -0.84 1.03 -3.08
C PHE A 20 -1.65 -0.04 -2.31
N ALA A 21 -0.98 -0.83 -1.47
CA ALA A 21 -1.58 -1.89 -0.65
C ALA A 21 -2.69 -1.41 0.31
N ASN A 22 -2.64 -0.16 0.80
CA ASN A 22 -3.60 0.36 1.78
C ASN A 22 -4.43 1.55 1.26
N SER A 23 -4.14 2.03 0.04
CA SER A 23 -4.80 3.22 -0.53
C SER A 23 -6.04 2.90 -1.35
N PHE A 24 -6.26 1.63 -1.70
CA PHE A 24 -7.36 1.22 -2.57
C PHE A 24 -8.09 -0.02 -2.01
N PRO A 25 -9.40 -0.15 -2.24
CA PRO A 25 -10.16 -1.36 -1.96
C PRO A 25 -9.53 -2.62 -2.57
N ASP A 26 -9.73 -3.77 -1.92
CA ASP A 26 -9.11 -5.05 -2.31
C ASP A 26 -9.43 -5.46 -3.75
N ASP A 27 -10.67 -5.26 -4.18
CA ASP A 27 -11.14 -5.54 -5.54
C ASP A 27 -10.44 -4.67 -6.59
N VAL A 28 -10.24 -3.38 -6.29
CA VAL A 28 -9.49 -2.47 -7.16
C VAL A 28 -8.03 -2.91 -7.26
N ARG A 29 -7.40 -3.26 -6.14
CA ARG A 29 -6.00 -3.72 -6.14
C ARG A 29 -5.84 -5.00 -6.98
N GLN A 30 -6.74 -5.96 -6.79
CA GLN A 30 -6.75 -7.21 -7.56
C GLN A 30 -6.94 -6.97 -9.05
N ARG A 31 -7.87 -6.09 -9.43
CA ARG A 31 -8.10 -5.73 -10.83
C ARG A 31 -6.86 -5.13 -11.47
N VAL A 32 -6.18 -4.20 -10.79
CA VAL A 32 -4.97 -3.56 -11.33
C VAL A 32 -3.85 -4.57 -11.54
N VAL A 33 -3.63 -5.47 -10.57
CA VAL A 33 -2.59 -6.51 -10.69
C VAL A 33 -2.93 -7.51 -11.79
N ALA A 34 -4.19 -7.95 -11.90
CA ALA A 34 -4.62 -8.90 -12.93
C ALA A 34 -4.50 -8.33 -14.35
N ASP A 35 -4.71 -7.02 -14.52
CA ASP A 35 -4.72 -6.33 -15.80
C ASP A 35 -3.36 -5.69 -16.14
N TRP A 36 -2.34 -5.92 -15.31
CA TRP A 36 -1.05 -5.22 -15.38
C TRP A 36 -0.36 -5.34 -16.75
N ALA A 37 -0.41 -6.53 -17.33
CA ALA A 37 0.13 -6.79 -18.67
C ALA A 37 -0.64 -6.06 -19.78
N ASN A 38 -1.96 -5.91 -19.63
CA ASN A 38 -2.79 -5.18 -20.60
C ASN A 38 -2.54 -3.66 -20.54
N TYR A 39 -2.04 -3.15 -19.41
CA TYR A 39 -1.53 -1.79 -19.30
C TYR A 39 -0.14 -1.59 -19.93
N GLY A 40 0.48 -2.65 -20.44
CA GLY A 40 1.79 -2.60 -21.11
C GLY A 40 2.99 -2.77 -20.18
N TYR A 41 2.78 -3.15 -18.92
CA TYR A 41 3.86 -3.48 -18.00
C TYR A 41 4.23 -4.96 -18.11
N PRO A 42 5.52 -5.33 -17.95
CA PRO A 42 5.91 -6.74 -17.94
C PRO A 42 5.31 -7.44 -16.72
N ASP A 43 5.03 -8.73 -16.89
CA ASP A 43 4.66 -9.57 -15.75
C ASP A 43 5.85 -9.65 -14.79
N VAL A 44 5.60 -9.31 -13.53
CA VAL A 44 6.59 -9.37 -12.44
C VAL A 44 6.38 -10.68 -11.67
N SER A 45 6.53 -11.79 -12.38
CA SER A 45 6.62 -13.14 -11.80
C SER A 45 8.03 -13.43 -11.30
#